data_AF-A0A3D9BKV0-F1
#
_entry.id   AF-A0A3D9BKV0-F1
#
_cell.length_a   1.000
_cell.length_b   1.000
_cell.length_c   1.000
_cell.angle_alpha   90.00
_cell.angle_beta   90.00
_cell.angle_gamma   90.00
#
_symmetry.space_group_name_H-M   'P 1'
#
loop_
_entity.id
_entity.type
_entity.pdbx_description
1 polymer ?
#
loop_
_entity_poly.entity_id
_entity_poly.type
_entity_poly.pdbx_seq_one_letter_code
_entity_poly.pdbx_strand_id
1 'polypeptide(L)'
;MTFLYTYNDNKNILHNKKPVFKIKIHQASATFAPLVVPGFTAAAGYVRDSYGNGELYLSYGKANGLMLGIGGDFIPIKTTNPDQMFHVNDFEGYGNSYSIGIGPSVSYGGTTDVNTTFMQNINPNAWGQNKNGYTTGGFGYGFGLDVGAAWTRTNTIFPLKK
;
A
#
# COMPACT_ATOMS: atom_id res chain seq x y z
N MET A 1 -13.69 41.62 45.21
CA MET A 1 -13.30 42.42 44.03
C MET A 1 -13.35 41.48 42.84
N THR A 2 -14.10 41.86 41.82
CA THR A 2 -14.70 40.96 40.84
C THR A 2 -14.35 41.44 39.42
N PHE A 3 -13.93 40.48 38.59
CA PHE A 3 -13.74 40.41 37.12
C PHE A 3 -12.81 41.41 36.39
N LEU A 4 -11.87 40.87 35.59
CA LEU A 4 -12.03 40.77 34.13
C LEU A 4 -10.97 39.78 33.56
N TYR A 5 -11.43 38.68 32.97
CA TYR A 5 -10.62 37.91 32.01
C TYR A 5 -11.08 38.32 30.61
N THR A 6 -10.19 38.94 29.84
CA THR A 6 -10.43 39.31 28.45
C THR A 6 -10.43 38.03 27.60
N TYR A 7 -11.61 37.66 27.11
CA TYR A 7 -11.80 36.66 26.07
C TYR A 7 -11.42 37.30 24.73
N ASN A 8 -10.33 36.84 24.10
CA ASN A 8 -9.91 37.30 22.78
C ASN A 8 -10.37 36.30 21.72
N ASP A 9 -11.45 36.69 21.02
CA ASP A 9 -12.04 35.98 19.89
C ASP A 9 -11.17 36.21 18.65
N ASN A 10 -10.29 35.25 18.32
CA ASN A 10 -9.66 35.20 17.00
C ASN A 10 -10.13 33.96 16.24
N LYS A 11 -11.27 34.12 15.58
CA LYS A 11 -11.73 33.28 14.48
C LYS A 11 -10.79 33.44 13.28
N ASN A 12 -10.67 32.36 12.51
CA ASN A 12 -10.06 32.22 11.17
C ASN A 12 -8.62 31.74 11.12
N ILE A 13 -8.39 30.46 11.46
CA ILE A 13 -7.61 29.56 10.59
C ILE A 13 -8.22 28.15 10.69
N LEU A 14 -9.37 27.93 10.03
CA LEU A 14 -9.78 26.58 9.63
C LEU A 14 -8.83 26.13 8.51
N HIS A 15 -7.59 25.80 8.87
CA HIS A 15 -6.80 24.91 8.03
C HIS A 15 -7.56 23.59 8.04
N ASN A 16 -8.22 23.32 6.93
CA ASN A 16 -8.93 22.11 6.58
C ASN A 16 -7.95 20.93 6.68
N LYS A 17 -7.64 20.48 7.90
CA LYS A 17 -6.96 19.22 8.15
C LYS A 17 -7.99 18.14 7.83
N LYS A 18 -8.11 17.82 6.54
CA LYS A 18 -8.77 16.61 6.08
C LYS A 18 -8.28 15.48 6.99
N PRO A 19 -9.18 14.70 7.61
CA PRO A 19 -8.78 13.66 8.53
C PRO A 19 -7.88 12.68 7.77
N VAL A 20 -6.59 12.65 8.14
CA VAL A 20 -5.65 11.63 7.70
C VAL A 20 -6.02 10.36 8.45
N PHE A 21 -7.08 9.68 7.99
CA PHE A 21 -7.47 8.39 8.54
C PHE A 21 -6.34 7.41 8.26
N LYS A 22 -5.83 6.78 9.32
CA LYS A 22 -4.71 5.85 9.25
C LYS A 22 -5.17 4.55 8.59
N ILE A 23 -5.17 4.52 7.26
CA ILE A 23 -5.35 3.30 6.46
C ILE A 23 -4.09 2.46 6.64
N LYS A 24 -4.27 1.19 7.02
CA LYS A 24 -3.17 0.30 7.41
C LYS A 24 -3.33 -1.07 6.78
N ILE A 25 -2.23 -1.58 6.24
CA ILE A 25 -2.08 -2.98 5.85
C ILE A 25 -1.19 -3.65 6.88
N HIS A 26 -1.59 -4.84 7.33
CA HIS A 26 -0.71 -5.78 7.99
C HIS A 26 -0.72 -7.05 7.15
N GLN A 27 0.45 -7.48 6.67
CA GLN A 27 0.55 -8.65 5.81
C GLN A 27 1.76 -9.49 6.17
N ALA A 28 1.67 -10.78 5.87
CA ALA A 28 2.82 -11.67 5.73
C ALA A 28 3.02 -11.94 4.24
N SER A 29 4.27 -11.87 3.77
CA SER A 29 4.63 -12.05 2.37
C SER A 29 5.77 -13.05 2.21
N ALA A 30 5.78 -13.72 1.06
CA ALA A 30 6.87 -14.57 0.61
C ALA A 30 7.17 -14.25 -0.85
N THR A 31 8.44 -13.96 -1.16
CA THR A 31 8.89 -13.59 -2.50
C THR A 31 10.13 -14.40 -2.87
N PHE A 32 10.11 -14.96 -4.07
CA PHE A 32 11.25 -15.57 -4.71
C PHE A 32 11.36 -15.03 -6.13
N ALA A 33 12.42 -14.28 -6.41
CA ALA A 33 12.71 -13.68 -7.71
C ALA A 33 14.16 -14.01 -8.09
N PRO A 34 14.39 -15.00 -8.97
CA PRO A 34 15.71 -15.23 -9.55
C PRO A 34 15.94 -14.28 -10.73
N LEU A 35 17.15 -13.71 -10.85
CA LEU A 35 17.45 -12.64 -11.81
C LEU A 35 17.10 -12.95 -13.28
N VAL A 36 17.16 -14.24 -13.65
CA VAL A 36 17.09 -14.70 -15.05
C VAL A 36 15.72 -15.22 -15.48
N VAL A 37 14.80 -15.52 -14.57
CA VAL A 37 13.45 -16.01 -14.90
C VAL A 37 12.41 -15.34 -14.00
N PRO A 38 11.17 -15.14 -14.48
CA PRO A 38 10.11 -14.63 -13.63
C PRO A 38 9.91 -15.54 -12.43
N GLY A 39 10.06 -14.97 -11.25
CA GLY A 39 9.75 -15.59 -9.98
C GLY A 39 8.30 -15.37 -9.56
N PHE A 40 8.02 -15.63 -8.28
CA PHE A 40 6.69 -15.52 -7.70
C PHE A 40 6.71 -14.70 -6.41
N THR A 41 5.57 -14.10 -6.10
CA THR A 41 5.31 -13.49 -4.80
C THR A 41 3.89 -13.81 -4.36
N ALA A 42 3.70 -13.99 -3.06
CA ALA A 42 2.41 -14.16 -2.44
C ALA A 42 2.39 -13.43 -1.09
N ALA A 43 1.25 -12.84 -0.76
CA ALA A 43 1.01 -12.17 0.51
C ALA A 43 -0.43 -12.44 0.99
N ALA A 44 -0.59 -12.58 2.29
CA ALA A 44 -1.88 -12.63 2.94
C ALA A 44 -1.90 -11.61 4.08
N GLY A 45 -3.02 -10.92 4.26
CA GLY A 45 -3.06 -9.85 5.23
C GLY A 45 -4.45 -9.33 5.54
N TYR A 46 -4.48 -8.29 6.35
CA TYR A 46 -5.67 -7.54 6.71
C TYR A 46 -5.50 -6.09 6.28
N VAL A 47 -6.48 -5.57 5.54
CA VAL A 47 -6.56 -4.17 5.13
C VAL A 47 -7.76 -3.52 5.80
N ARG A 48 -7.57 -2.29 6.30
CA ARG A 48 -8.65 -1.51 6.94
C ARG A 48 -8.85 -0.20 6.21
N ASP A 49 -10.09 0.12 5.86
CA ASP A 49 -10.47 1.31 5.12
C ASP A 49 -10.56 2.60 5.97
N SER A 50 -10.89 3.72 5.32
CA SER A 50 -11.05 5.02 5.98
C SER A 50 -12.26 5.08 6.93
N TYR A 51 -13.23 4.18 6.79
CA TYR A 51 -14.47 4.10 7.59
C TYR A 51 -14.35 3.14 8.78
N GLY A 52 -13.24 2.40 8.84
CA GLY A 52 -12.96 1.45 9.89
C GLY A 52 -13.38 0.01 9.58
N ASN A 53 -13.95 -0.27 8.39
CA ASN A 53 -14.18 -1.64 7.93
C ASN A 53 -12.85 -2.26 7.54
N GLY A 54 -12.69 -3.56 7.71
CA GLY A 54 -11.53 -4.24 7.21
C GLY A 54 -11.81 -5.68 6.85
N GLU A 55 -11.01 -6.18 5.93
CA GLU A 55 -11.17 -7.52 5.38
C GLU A 55 -9.81 -8.20 5.23
N LEU A 56 -9.85 -9.52 5.29
CA LEU A 56 -8.71 -10.38 4.96
C LEU A 56 -8.59 -10.51 3.45
N TYR A 57 -7.37 -10.38 2.95
CA TYR A 57 -7.08 -10.51 1.53
C TYR A 57 -5.96 -11.51 1.28
N LEU A 58 -5.92 -12.00 0.05
CA LEU A 58 -4.81 -12.75 -0.52
C LEU A 58 -4.33 -12.01 -1.78
N SER A 59 -3.03 -11.83 -1.93
CA SER A 59 -2.41 -11.23 -3.10
C SER A 59 -1.33 -12.15 -3.64
N TYR A 60 -1.29 -12.41 -4.94
CA TYR A 60 -0.27 -13.28 -5.53
C TYR A 60 0.06 -12.84 -6.95
N GLY A 61 1.26 -13.15 -7.41
CA GLY A 61 1.65 -12.85 -8.78
C GLY A 61 3.12 -13.09 -9.08
N LYS A 62 3.62 -12.36 -10.07
CA LYS A 62 4.99 -12.53 -10.60
C LYS A 62 5.94 -11.56 -9.91
N ALA A 63 7.18 -11.98 -9.76
CA ALA A 63 8.28 -11.18 -9.27
C ALA A 63 9.44 -11.23 -10.27
N ASN A 64 10.10 -10.11 -10.54
CA ASN A 64 11.29 -10.06 -11.38
C ASN A 64 12.37 -9.24 -10.68
N GLY A 65 13.60 -9.74 -10.68
CA GLY A 65 14.72 -9.16 -9.95
C GLY A 65 15.52 -10.25 -9.26
N LEU A 66 16.27 -9.86 -8.24
CA LEU A 66 17.04 -10.78 -7.40
C LEU A 66 16.55 -10.59 -5.97
N MET A 67 15.63 -11.42 -5.50
CA MET A 67 15.06 -11.32 -4.16
C MET A 67 14.68 -12.69 -3.61
N LEU A 68 15.02 -12.95 -2.36
CA LEU A 68 14.46 -14.04 -1.56
C LEU A 68 14.05 -13.43 -0.22
N GLY A 69 12.76 -13.54 0.08
CA GLY A 69 12.12 -12.82 1.18
C GLY A 69 10.98 -13.60 1.80
N ILE A 70 10.96 -13.71 3.13
CA ILE A 70 9.73 -13.94 3.91
C ILE A 70 9.64 -12.82 4.94
N GLY A 71 8.53 -12.11 4.97
CA GLY A 71 8.44 -10.85 5.72
C GLY A 71 7.05 -10.54 6.24
N GLY A 72 7.02 -9.60 7.18
CA GLY A 72 5.81 -8.95 7.63
C GLY A 72 5.88 -7.46 7.32
N ASP A 73 4.87 -6.93 6.63
CA ASP A 73 4.86 -5.54 6.20
C ASP A 73 3.78 -4.74 6.90
N PHE A 74 4.15 -3.53 7.33
CA PHE A 74 3.23 -2.49 7.78
C PHE A 74 3.29 -1.34 6.77
N ILE A 75 2.28 -1.27 5.90
CA ILE A 75 2.30 -0.32 4.79
C ILE A 75 1.08 0.61 4.87
N PRO A 76 1.28 1.93 4.99
CA PRO A 76 0.20 2.89 4.85
C PRO A 76 -0.22 2.99 3.39
N ILE A 77 -1.53 3.13 3.17
CA ILE A 77 -2.12 3.40 1.87
C ILE A 77 -2.43 4.89 1.77
N LYS A 78 -2.19 5.46 0.59
CA LYS A 78 -2.59 6.83 0.24
C LYS A 78 -3.38 6.80 -1.05
N THR A 79 -4.62 7.31 -1.02
CA THR A 79 -5.38 7.56 -2.25
C THR A 79 -4.65 8.60 -3.08
N THR A 80 -4.62 8.41 -4.40
CA THR A 80 -4.01 9.40 -5.31
C THR A 80 -4.96 10.56 -5.60
N ASN A 81 -6.27 10.30 -5.54
CA ASN A 81 -7.30 11.33 -5.58
C ASN A 81 -7.55 11.89 -4.16
N PRO A 82 -7.25 13.19 -3.90
CA PRO A 82 -7.39 13.79 -2.57
C PRO A 82 -8.83 13.98 -2.11
N ASP A 83 -9.81 13.83 -3.01
CA ASP A 83 -11.24 13.95 -2.71
C ASP A 83 -11.93 12.58 -2.55
N GLN A 84 -11.17 11.49 -2.73
CA GLN A 84 -11.64 10.12 -2.55
C GLN A 84 -11.18 9.56 -1.21
N MET A 85 -12.13 8.95 -0.48
CA MET A 85 -11.82 8.07 0.64
C MET A 85 -11.56 6.65 0.14
N PHE A 86 -10.57 6.00 0.74
CA PHE A 86 -10.23 4.62 0.41
C PHE A 86 -11.26 3.67 1.01
N HIS A 87 -11.75 2.74 0.19
CA HIS A 87 -12.56 1.60 0.61
C HIS A 87 -11.76 0.32 0.48
N VAL A 88 -12.10 -0.71 1.27
CA VAL A 88 -11.48 -2.04 1.16
C VAL A 88 -11.55 -2.57 -0.28
N ASN A 89 -12.67 -2.32 -0.97
CA ASN A 89 -12.87 -2.73 -2.36
C ASN A 89 -11.91 -2.08 -3.34
N ASP A 90 -11.35 -0.91 -3.02
CA ASP A 90 -10.36 -0.25 -3.87
C ASP A 90 -9.03 -1.03 -3.87
N PHE A 91 -8.79 -1.87 -2.86
CA PHE A 91 -7.62 -2.75 -2.72
C PHE A 91 -7.67 -4.00 -3.63
N GLU A 92 -8.85 -4.34 -4.15
CA GLU A 92 -9.06 -5.51 -5.00
C GLU A 92 -8.47 -5.30 -6.40
N GLY A 93 -7.87 -6.33 -6.98
CA GLY A 93 -7.31 -6.29 -8.33
C GLY A 93 -5.79 -6.11 -8.38
N TYR A 94 -5.30 -5.51 -9.46
CA TYR A 94 -3.87 -5.51 -9.77
C TYR A 94 -3.09 -4.39 -9.09
N GLY A 95 -1.97 -4.76 -8.47
CA GLY A 95 -0.99 -3.84 -7.92
C GLY A 95 0.41 -4.12 -8.45
N ASN A 96 1.25 -3.08 -8.47
CA ASN A 96 2.68 -3.20 -8.71
C ASN A 96 3.44 -2.69 -7.48
N SER A 97 4.63 -3.25 -7.24
CA SER A 97 5.50 -2.81 -6.16
C SER A 97 6.97 -2.97 -6.53
N TYR A 98 7.80 -2.03 -6.09
CA TYR A 98 9.24 -2.18 -5.98
C TYR A 98 9.59 -2.42 -4.52
N SER A 99 10.33 -3.48 -4.26
CA SER A 99 10.91 -3.78 -2.95
C SER A 99 12.43 -3.82 -3.04
N ILE A 100 13.09 -3.30 -2.01
CA ILE A 100 14.53 -3.45 -1.81
C ILE A 100 14.82 -3.61 -0.31
N GLY A 101 15.72 -4.51 0.06
CA GLY A 101 16.07 -4.73 1.46
C GLY A 101 17.18 -5.73 1.69
N ILE A 102 17.81 -5.64 2.88
CA ILE A 102 18.67 -6.66 3.48
C ILE A 102 18.29 -6.69 4.97
N GLY A 103 17.35 -7.56 5.34
CA GLY A 103 16.70 -7.54 6.66
C GLY A 103 15.50 -6.58 6.67
N PRO A 104 15.63 -5.31 7.10
CA PRO A 104 14.59 -4.31 6.88
C PRO A 104 14.42 -4.05 5.38
N SER A 105 13.18 -3.98 4.92
CA SER A 105 12.85 -3.72 3.52
C SER A 105 12.07 -2.42 3.36
N VAL A 106 12.30 -1.74 2.25
CA VAL A 106 11.50 -0.59 1.82
C VAL A 106 10.71 -1.04 0.62
N SER A 107 9.41 -0.73 0.62
CA SER A 107 8.55 -0.97 -0.52
C SER A 107 7.80 0.30 -0.93
N TYR A 108 7.68 0.48 -2.25
CA TYR A 108 6.80 1.46 -2.85
C TYR A 108 5.96 0.76 -3.91
N GLY A 109 4.66 0.98 -3.89
CA GLY A 109 3.72 0.32 -4.78
C GLY A 109 2.50 1.17 -5.08
N GLY A 110 1.61 0.61 -5.88
CA GLY A 110 0.31 1.21 -6.16
C GLY A 110 -0.52 0.36 -7.09
N THR A 111 -1.79 0.74 -7.23
CA THR A 111 -2.73 0.04 -8.11
C THR A 111 -2.48 0.33 -9.58
N THR A 112 -2.88 -0.61 -10.41
CA THR A 112 -2.89 -0.47 -11.86
C THR A 112 -4.09 -1.18 -12.45
N ASP A 113 -4.55 -0.74 -13.61
CA ASP A 113 -5.63 -1.43 -14.32
C ASP A 113 -5.19 -2.80 -14.86
N VAL A 114 -6.19 -3.66 -15.09
CA VAL A 114 -6.00 -4.98 -15.71
C VAL A 114 -5.24 -4.84 -17.04
N ASN A 115 -5.67 -3.91 -17.89
CA ASN A 115 -5.20 -3.71 -19.26
C ASN A 115 -4.05 -2.69 -19.37
N THR A 116 -3.14 -2.65 -18.40
CA THR A 116 -1.99 -1.74 -18.41
C THR A 116 -0.82 -2.29 -19.26
N THR A 117 -0.10 -1.40 -19.96
CA THR A 117 1.06 -1.75 -20.77
C THR A 117 2.25 -2.17 -19.90
N PHE A 118 3.25 -2.85 -20.50
CA PHE A 118 4.48 -3.20 -19.79
C PHE A 118 5.19 -1.97 -19.20
N MET A 119 5.29 -0.88 -19.98
CA MET A 119 5.95 0.34 -19.49
C MET A 119 5.23 0.98 -18.30
N GLN A 120 3.89 0.90 -18.26
CA GLN A 120 3.11 1.37 -17.13
C GLN A 120 3.26 0.47 -15.89
N ASN A 121 3.46 -0.84 -16.06
CA ASN A 121 3.71 -1.75 -14.95
C ASN A 121 5.00 -1.43 -14.19
N ILE A 122 6.05 -1.06 -14.90
CA ILE A 122 7.37 -0.82 -14.31
C ILE A 122 7.60 0.65 -13.96
N ASN A 123 6.70 1.56 -14.31
CA ASN A 123 6.85 2.99 -14.06
C ASN A 123 6.06 3.41 -12.80
N PRO A 124 6.72 3.71 -11.66
CA PRO A 124 6.06 4.12 -10.42
C PRO A 124 5.13 5.32 -10.59
N ASN A 125 5.43 6.21 -11.53
CA ASN A 125 4.62 7.41 -11.77
C ASN A 125 3.25 7.08 -12.37
N ALA A 126 3.08 5.92 -13.01
CA ALA A 126 1.81 5.48 -13.59
C ALA A 126 0.90 4.78 -12.56
N TRP A 127 1.42 4.46 -11.37
CA TRP A 127 0.67 3.70 -10.38
C TRP A 127 -0.31 4.58 -9.62
N GLY A 128 -1.51 4.03 -9.35
CA GLY A 128 -2.61 4.73 -8.72
C GLY A 128 -3.27 5.79 -9.60
N GLN A 129 -2.99 5.86 -10.91
CA GLN A 129 -3.66 6.83 -11.80
C GLN A 129 -5.05 6.36 -12.29
N ASN A 130 -5.48 5.16 -11.91
CA ASN A 130 -6.79 4.63 -12.23
C ASN A 130 -7.90 5.23 -11.35
N LYS A 131 -9.17 5.01 -11.73
CA LYS A 131 -10.36 5.65 -11.12
C LYS A 131 -10.41 5.54 -9.58
N ASN A 132 -9.98 4.41 -9.03
CA ASN A 132 -9.92 4.14 -7.59
C ASN A 132 -8.48 3.93 -7.11
N GLY A 133 -7.54 4.66 -7.72
CA GLY A 133 -6.13 4.46 -7.53
C GLY A 133 -5.62 4.82 -6.14
N TYR A 134 -4.62 4.07 -5.71
CA TYR A 134 -3.88 4.34 -4.49
C TYR A 134 -2.41 3.98 -4.68
N THR A 135 -1.58 4.55 -3.83
CA THR A 135 -0.18 4.20 -3.69
C THR A 135 0.09 3.69 -2.28
N THR A 136 1.11 2.87 -2.16
CA THR A 136 1.59 2.30 -0.92
C THR A 136 3.07 2.64 -0.80
N GLY A 137 3.50 2.99 0.40
CA GLY A 137 4.90 3.33 0.64
C GLY A 137 5.21 3.10 2.10
N GLY A 138 6.07 2.14 2.39
CA GLY A 138 6.27 1.69 3.76
C GLY A 138 7.58 0.97 3.98
N PHE A 139 7.79 0.67 5.26
CA PHE A 139 8.89 -0.12 5.75
C PHE A 139 8.34 -1.48 6.16
N GLY A 140 8.94 -2.54 5.64
CA GLY A 140 8.71 -3.92 6.02
C GLY A 140 9.82 -4.40 6.95
N TYR A 141 9.49 -5.38 7.79
CA TYR A 141 10.49 -6.17 8.50
C TYR A 141 10.43 -7.60 7.95
N GLY A 142 11.50 -8.00 7.26
CA GLY A 142 11.72 -9.40 6.92
C GLY A 142 11.86 -10.24 8.18
N PHE A 143 11.02 -11.26 8.34
CA PHE A 143 11.23 -12.29 9.36
C PHE A 143 12.10 -13.38 8.73
N GLY A 144 13.42 -13.19 8.73
CA GLY A 144 14.39 -14.16 8.21
C GLY A 144 15.30 -13.59 7.13
N LEU A 145 15.43 -14.30 6.01
CA LEU A 145 16.16 -13.86 4.81
C LEU A 145 15.22 -12.98 3.99
N ASP A 146 15.43 -11.66 4.04
CA ASP A 146 14.82 -10.70 3.12
C ASP A 146 15.95 -9.90 2.48
N VAL A 147 16.45 -10.38 1.35
CA VAL A 147 17.64 -9.85 0.69
C VAL A 147 17.38 -9.68 -0.79
N GLY A 148 17.60 -8.45 -1.26
CA GLY A 148 17.69 -8.12 -2.67
C GLY A 148 16.71 -7.04 -3.11
N ALA A 149 16.40 -7.03 -4.39
CA ALA A 149 15.49 -6.07 -5.01
C ALA A 149 14.61 -6.78 -6.05
N ALA A 150 13.32 -6.49 -6.02
CA ALA A 150 12.38 -7.03 -7.00
C ALA A 150 11.31 -5.99 -7.37
N TRP A 151 10.86 -6.11 -8.62
CA TRP A 151 9.58 -5.60 -9.07
C TRP A 151 8.56 -6.74 -9.00
N THR A 152 7.39 -6.47 -8.43
CA THR A 152 6.30 -7.43 -8.38
C THR A 152 5.04 -6.86 -9.03
N ARG A 153 4.27 -7.75 -9.65
CA ARG A 153 2.88 -7.48 -10.04
C ARG A 153 1.99 -8.56 -9.46
N THR A 154 1.07 -8.15 -8.60
CA THR A 154 0.15 -9.05 -7.88
C THR A 154 -1.30 -8.77 -8.23
N ASN A 155 -2.14 -9.78 -8.05
CA ASN A 155 -3.58 -9.67 -8.08
C ASN A 155 -4.13 -9.96 -6.68
N THR A 156 -4.86 -9.02 -6.11
CA THR A 156 -5.46 -9.11 -4.78
C THR A 156 -6.92 -9.51 -4.86
N ILE A 157 -7.31 -10.46 -4.02
CA ILE A 157 -8.68 -10.95 -3.90
C ILE A 157 -9.10 -11.01 -2.43
N PHE A 158 -10.42 -10.93 -2.21
CA PHE A 158 -11.05 -11.06 -0.89
C PHE A 158 -11.81 -12.39 -0.78
N PRO A 159 -11.17 -13.47 -0.28
CA PRO A 159 -11.74 -14.83 -0.33
C PRO A 159 -12.98 -15.03 0.55
N LEU A 160 -13.22 -14.15 1.52
CA LEU A 160 -14.33 -14.24 2.48
C LEU A 160 -15.46 -13.24 2.22
N LYS A 161 -15.32 -12.41 1.19
CA LYS A 161 -16.32 -11.42 0.78
C LYS A 161 -17.45 -12.16 0.05
N LYS A 162 -18.63 -12.17 0.66
CA LYS A 162 -19.85 -12.77 0.10
C LYS A 162 -20.66 -11.75 -0.68
#